data_AF-A0AAV2VRG5-F1
#
_entry.id   AF-A0AAV2VRG5-F1
#
_cell.length_a   1.000
_cell.length_b   1.000
_cell.length_c   1.000
_cell.angle_alpha   90.00
_cell.angle_beta   90.00
_cell.angle_gamma   90.00
#
_symmetry.space_group_name_H-M   'P 1'
#
loop_
_entity.id
_entity.type
_entity.pdbx_description
1 polymer ?
#
loop_
_entity_poly.entity_id
_entity_poly.type
_entity_poly.pdbx_seq_one_letter_code
_entity_poly.pdbx_strand_id
1 'polypeptide(L)'
;MFDIGFWELVLISVVGLVVLGPERLPVAIRSVSRFIGAAKSMANNVKDELSHELKVQELQDNLRKAEKMGMEDLSPDLKASVDELKQAAQDVQRPYANKDDAKASSDKKADE
;
A
#
# COMPACT_ATOMS: atom_id res chain seq x y z
N MET A 1 5.45 -19.57 -15.36
CA MET A 1 6.00 -19.84 -16.70
C MET A 1 6.58 -18.56 -17.28
N PHE A 2 7.71 -18.13 -16.72
CA PHE A 2 8.55 -17.06 -17.28
C PHE A 2 9.97 -17.48 -16.98
N ASP A 3 10.36 -18.62 -17.55
CA ASP A 3 11.72 -19.13 -17.50
C ASP A 3 12.56 -18.39 -18.54
N ILE A 4 12.58 -17.05 -18.47
CA ILE A 4 13.40 -16.22 -19.34
C ILE A 4 14.76 -16.06 -18.66
N GLY A 5 15.74 -16.80 -19.16
CA GLY A 5 17.12 -16.72 -18.74
C GLY A 5 17.84 -15.49 -19.28
N PHE A 6 19.03 -15.21 -18.73
CA PHE A 6 19.88 -14.11 -19.20
C PHE A 6 20.18 -14.20 -20.71
N TRP A 7 20.44 -15.41 -21.22
CA TRP A 7 20.71 -15.64 -22.63
C TRP A 7 19.53 -15.29 -23.55
N GLU A 8 18.30 -15.54 -23.11
CA GLU A 8 17.10 -15.21 -23.89
C GLU A 8 16.88 -13.69 -23.94
N LEU A 9 17.13 -12.97 -22.84
CA LEU A 9 17.08 -11.50 -22.84
C LEU A 9 18.08 -10.88 -23.81
N VAL A 10 19.30 -11.42 -23.86
CA VAL A 10 20.32 -10.96 -24.81
C VAL A 10 19.85 -11.21 -26.25
N LEU A 11 19.34 -12.40 -26.54
CA LEU A 11 18.84 -12.75 -27.88
C LEU A 11 17.69 -11.84 -28.30
N ILE A 12 16.71 -11.62 -27.43
CA ILE A 12 15.59 -10.69 -27.69
C ILE A 12 16.10 -9.27 -27.91
N SER A 13 17.09 -8.83 -27.14
CA SER A 13 17.71 -7.50 -27.30
C SER A 13 18.37 -7.36 -28.67
N VAL A 14 19.16 -8.36 -29.10
CA VAL A 14 19.80 -8.36 -30.43
C VAL A 14 18.75 -8.34 -31.54
N VAL A 15 17.73 -9.19 -31.45
CA VAL A 15 16.64 -9.22 -32.45
C VAL A 15 15.92 -7.87 -32.49
N GLY A 16 15.61 -7.29 -31.33
CA GLY A 16 14.98 -5.97 -31.22
C GLY A 16 15.83 -4.88 -31.87
N LEU A 17 17.14 -4.90 -31.66
CA LEU A 17 18.07 -3.94 -32.28
C LEU A 17 18.15 -4.12 -33.80
N VAL A 18 18.08 -5.34 -34.33
CA VAL A 18 18.12 -5.60 -35.77
C VAL A 18 16.82 -5.20 -36.47
N VAL A 19 15.67 -5.57 -35.89
CA VAL A 19 14.35 -5.32 -36.49
C VAL A 19 13.96 -3.86 -36.42
N LEU A 20 14.09 -3.26 -35.25
CA LEU A 20 13.66 -1.88 -35.00
C LEU A 20 14.79 -0.88 -35.30
N GLY A 21 16.04 -1.30 -35.17
CA GLY A 21 17.22 -0.44 -35.24
C GLY A 21 17.64 0.07 -33.86
N PRO A 22 18.96 0.20 -33.60
CA PRO A 22 19.49 0.66 -32.31
C PRO A 22 19.05 2.07 -31.92
N GLU A 23 18.80 2.94 -32.91
CA GLU A 23 18.36 4.31 -32.65
C GLU A 23 16.88 4.41 -32.27
N ARG A 24 16.04 3.47 -32.71
CA ARG A 24 14.58 3.54 -32.58
C ARG A 24 14.07 2.79 -31.36
N LEU A 25 14.78 1.75 -30.91
CA LEU A 25 14.48 1.01 -29.67
C LEU A 25 14.36 1.93 -28.42
N PRO A 26 15.32 2.83 -28.12
CA PRO A 26 15.21 3.71 -26.96
C PRO A 26 14.04 4.71 -27.09
N VAL A 27 13.71 5.14 -28.32
CA VAL A 27 12.55 6.01 -28.57
C VAL A 27 11.24 5.26 -28.31
N ALA A 28 11.12 4.00 -28.75
CA ALA A 28 9.95 3.17 -28.51
C ALA A 28 9.72 2.91 -27.01
N ILE A 29 10.79 2.58 -26.26
CA ILE A 29 10.70 2.43 -24.79
C ILE A 29 10.20 3.71 -24.13
N ARG A 30 10.71 4.89 -24.54
CA ARG A 30 10.27 6.18 -24.00
C ARG A 30 8.79 6.45 -24.29
N SER A 31 8.32 6.15 -25.50
CA SER A 31 6.91 6.31 -25.86
C SER A 31 5.99 5.41 -25.05
N VAL A 32 6.34 4.11 -24.95
CA VAL A 32 5.56 3.14 -24.17
C VAL A 32 5.57 3.47 -22.68
N SER A 33 6.74 3.80 -22.12
CA SER A 33 6.86 4.17 -20.70
C SER A 33 6.09 5.45 -20.37
N ARG A 34 6.09 6.46 -21.25
CA ARG A 34 5.28 7.66 -21.09
C ARG A 34 3.77 7.35 -21.11
N PHE A 35 3.33 6.47 -22.01
CA PHE A 35 1.93 6.05 -22.08
C PHE A 35 1.50 5.30 -20.81
N ILE A 36 2.30 4.32 -20.37
CA ILE A 36 2.06 3.60 -19.11
C ILE A 36 2.06 4.56 -17.92
N GLY A 37 3.01 5.50 -17.89
CA GLY A 37 3.11 6.51 -16.84
C GLY A 37 1.89 7.43 -16.81
N ALA A 38 1.41 7.87 -17.97
CA ALA A 38 0.19 8.68 -18.09
C ALA A 38 -1.05 7.92 -17.60
N ALA A 39 -1.21 6.66 -18.02
CA ALA A 39 -2.31 5.81 -17.57
C ALA A 39 -2.25 5.56 -16.05
N LYS A 40 -1.06 5.31 -15.50
CA LYS A 40 -0.86 5.15 -14.05
C LYS A 40 -1.18 6.44 -13.29
N SER A 41 -0.75 7.58 -13.79
CA SER A 41 -1.03 8.90 -13.20
C SER A 41 -2.53 9.19 -13.20
N MET A 42 -3.21 8.94 -14.32
CA MET A 42 -4.66 9.09 -14.42
C MET A 42 -5.39 8.18 -13.44
N ALA A 43 -4.98 6.90 -13.33
CA ALA A 43 -5.56 5.98 -12.36
C ALA A 43 -5.30 6.40 -10.90
N ASN A 44 -4.14 7.02 -10.61
CA ASN A 44 -3.83 7.55 -9.29
C ASN A 44 -4.68 8.79 -8.98
N ASN A 45 -4.80 9.74 -9.90
CA ASN A 45 -5.63 10.94 -9.71
C ASN A 45 -7.11 10.56 -9.49
N VAL A 46 -7.63 9.62 -10.27
CA VAL A 46 -8.99 9.08 -10.08
C VAL A 46 -9.11 8.39 -8.72
N LYS A 47 -8.13 7.58 -8.30
CA LYS A 47 -8.11 7.01 -6.94
C LYS A 47 -8.05 8.07 -5.86
N ASP A 48 -7.33 9.16 -6.07
CA ASP A 48 -7.16 10.25 -5.11
C ASP A 48 -8.46 11.05 -4.97
N GLU A 49 -9.12 11.37 -6.08
CA GLU A 49 -10.46 11.99 -6.12
C GLU A 49 -11.53 11.07 -5.50
N LEU A 50 -11.58 9.79 -5.88
CA LEU A 50 -12.47 8.80 -5.26
C LEU A 50 -12.12 8.57 -3.78
N SER A 51 -10.85 8.71 -3.39
CA SER A 51 -10.46 8.62 -1.99
C SER A 51 -10.89 9.82 -1.15
N HIS A 52 -11.06 10.96 -1.80
CA HIS A 52 -11.52 12.19 -1.16
C HIS A 52 -13.05 12.22 -1.00
N GLU A 53 -13.81 11.61 -1.92
CA GLU A 53 -15.28 11.67 -1.91
C GLU A 53 -16.02 10.36 -1.57
N LEU A 54 -15.47 9.18 -1.86
CA LEU A 54 -16.23 7.89 -1.82
C LEU A 54 -15.66 6.81 -0.90
N LYS A 55 -14.50 7.02 -0.25
CA LYS A 55 -13.70 5.92 0.34
C LYS A 55 -13.94 5.58 1.81
N VAL A 56 -14.72 6.34 2.57
CA VAL A 56 -14.97 5.91 3.95
C VAL A 56 -16.02 4.80 4.01
N GLN A 57 -17.04 4.84 3.16
CA GLN A 57 -18.20 3.97 3.33
C GLN A 57 -18.08 2.66 2.54
N GLU A 58 -17.78 2.73 1.24
CA GLU A 58 -17.76 1.53 0.40
C GLU A 58 -16.48 0.69 0.52
N LEU A 59 -15.33 1.32 0.73
CA LEU A 59 -14.11 0.55 1.02
C LEU A 59 -14.20 -0.12 2.38
N GLN A 60 -14.76 0.54 3.40
CA GLN A 60 -14.94 -0.10 4.70
C GLN A 60 -15.91 -1.28 4.63
N ASP A 61 -16.95 -1.21 3.79
CA ASP A 61 -17.86 -2.34 3.56
C ASP A 61 -17.22 -3.47 2.75
N ASN A 62 -16.44 -3.16 1.72
CA ASN A 62 -15.71 -4.19 0.95
C ASN A 62 -14.58 -4.83 1.79
N LEU A 63 -13.86 -4.04 2.61
CA LEU A 63 -12.88 -4.56 3.57
C LEU A 63 -13.58 -5.38 4.66
N ARG A 64 -14.71 -4.94 5.22
CA ARG A 64 -15.52 -5.74 6.17
C ARG A 64 -16.02 -7.03 5.56
N LYS A 65 -16.43 -7.02 4.30
CA LYS A 65 -16.94 -8.20 3.61
C LYS A 65 -15.81 -9.19 3.30
N ALA A 66 -14.65 -8.68 2.89
CA ALA A 66 -13.44 -9.49 2.73
C ALA A 66 -12.91 -10.04 4.06
N GLU A 67 -12.95 -9.23 5.13
CA GLU A 67 -12.59 -9.65 6.49
C GLU A 67 -13.56 -10.71 7.02
N LYS A 68 -14.88 -10.55 6.83
CA LYS A 68 -15.88 -11.58 7.19
C LYS A 68 -15.67 -12.89 6.42
N MET A 69 -15.44 -12.80 5.11
CA MET A 69 -15.15 -14.00 4.29
C MET A 69 -13.83 -14.65 4.69
N GLY A 70 -12.83 -13.88 5.14
CA GLY A 70 -11.61 -14.45 5.73
C GLY A 70 -11.86 -15.06 7.12
N MET A 71 -12.59 -14.36 7.99
CA MET A 71 -12.82 -14.75 9.39
C MET A 71 -13.71 -15.98 9.58
N GLU A 72 -14.60 -16.28 8.63
CA GLU A 72 -15.43 -17.50 8.65
C GLU A 72 -14.62 -18.77 8.36
N ASP A 73 -13.55 -18.69 7.56
CA ASP A 73 -12.66 -19.82 7.22
C ASP A 73 -11.36 -19.87 8.06
N LEU A 74 -11.19 -18.95 9.03
CA LEU A 74 -10.00 -18.92 9.88
C LEU A 74 -10.03 -20.02 10.96
N SER A 75 -9.04 -20.92 10.91
CA SER A 75 -8.75 -21.91 11.97
C SER A 75 -8.61 -21.22 13.34
N PRO A 76 -8.96 -21.87 14.46
CA PRO A 76 -8.97 -21.26 15.80
C PRO A 76 -7.65 -20.58 16.19
N ASP A 77 -6.51 -21.12 15.74
CA ASP A 77 -5.17 -20.53 15.96
C ASP A 77 -4.98 -19.15 15.30
N LEU A 78 -5.61 -18.92 14.15
CA LEU A 78 -5.46 -17.66 13.42
C LEU A 78 -6.38 -16.57 14.01
N LYS A 79 -7.51 -16.94 14.61
CA LYS A 79 -8.36 -16.01 15.40
C LYS A 79 -7.62 -15.49 16.63
N ALA A 80 -6.92 -16.38 17.35
CA ALA A 80 -6.10 -15.99 18.50
C ALA A 80 -4.97 -15.03 18.09
N SER A 81 -4.28 -15.32 16.99
CA SER A 81 -3.22 -14.46 16.44
C SER A 81 -3.74 -13.07 16.05
N VAL A 82 -4.94 -12.98 15.46
CA VAL A 82 -5.56 -11.71 15.06
C VAL A 82 -5.99 -10.89 16.28
N ASP A 83 -6.54 -11.51 17.33
CA ASP A 83 -6.90 -10.83 18.57
C ASP A 83 -5.67 -10.31 19.33
N GLU A 84 -4.56 -11.06 19.33
CA GLU A 84 -3.29 -10.65 19.93
C GLU A 84 -2.67 -9.47 19.16
N LEU A 85 -2.67 -9.52 17.83
CA LEU A 85 -2.27 -8.40 16.97
C LEU A 85 -3.15 -7.16 17.19
N LYS A 86 -4.44 -7.35 17.42
CA LYS A 86 -5.40 -6.26 17.69
C LYS A 86 -5.14 -5.63 19.06
N GLN A 87 -4.82 -6.42 20.08
CA GLN A 87 -4.41 -5.91 21.40
C GLN A 87 -3.07 -5.17 21.33
N ALA A 88 -2.08 -5.74 20.66
CA ALA A 88 -0.78 -5.11 20.49
C ALA A 88 -0.89 -3.78 19.72
N ALA A 89 -1.74 -3.71 18.69
CA ALA A 89 -2.01 -2.47 17.97
C ALA A 89 -2.72 -1.41 18.85
N GLN A 90 -3.63 -1.83 19.74
CA GLN A 90 -4.29 -0.92 20.69
C GLN A 90 -3.34 -0.39 21.77
N ASP A 91 -2.41 -1.21 22.24
CA ASP A 91 -1.40 -0.80 23.22
C ASP A 91 -0.36 0.16 22.60
N VAL A 92 0.01 -0.05 21.33
CA VAL A 92 0.90 0.86 20.59
C VAL A 92 0.23 2.20 20.25
N GLN A 93 -1.11 2.27 20.23
CA GLN A 93 -1.86 3.52 20.06
C GLN A 93 -1.89 4.37 21.36
N ARG A 94 -1.46 3.83 22.52
CA ARG A 94 -1.52 4.49 23.84
C ARG A 94 -0.29 5.28 24.35
N PRO A 95 0.72 5.71 23.57
CA PRO A 95 1.85 6.46 24.16
C PRO A 95 1.57 7.96 24.38
N TYR A 96 0.39 8.49 24.01
CA TYR A 96 0.08 9.93 24.15
C TYR A 96 -0.99 10.28 25.20
N ALA A 97 -1.66 9.32 25.84
CA ALA A 97 -2.70 9.63 26.82
C ALA A 97 -2.17 9.98 28.24
N ASN A 98 -0.92 9.63 28.57
CA ASN A 98 -0.39 9.73 29.95
C ASN A 98 0.58 10.89 30.18
N LYS A 99 0.68 11.87 29.27
CA LYS A 99 1.62 13.01 29.44
C LYS A 99 0.97 14.32 29.88
N ASP A 100 -0.36 14.39 29.90
CA ASP A 100 -1.09 15.59 30.30
C ASP A 100 -1.42 15.63 31.81
N ASP A 101 -1.50 14.48 32.48
CA ASP A 101 -1.77 14.41 33.94
C ASP A 101 -0.55 14.76 34.81
N ALA A 102 0.66 14.78 34.25
CA ALA A 102 1.88 15.10 34.99
C ALA A 102 2.15 16.60 35.14
N LYS A 103 1.42 17.47 34.43
CA LYS A 103 1.64 18.94 34.47
C LYS A 103 0.59 19.71 35.27
N ALA A 104 -0.55 19.09 35.59
CA ALA A 104 -1.60 19.70 36.42
C ALA A 104 -1.33 19.63 37.94
N SER A 105 -0.31 18.87 38.38
CA SER A 105 0.02 18.69 39.80
C SER A 105 1.19 19.57 40.29
N SER A 106 1.89 20.31 39.42
CA SER A 106 2.98 21.21 39.82
C SER A 106 2.56 22.66 40.08
N ASP A 107 1.38 23.09 39.64
CA ASP A 107 0.90 24.49 39.81
C ASP A 107 0.08 24.71 41.09
N LYS A 108 -0.26 23.65 41.83
CA LYS A 108 -1.12 23.74 43.03
C LYS A 108 -0.37 23.75 44.37
N LYS A 109 0.96 23.91 44.36
CA LYS A 109 1.82 23.84 45.57
C LYS A 109 2.67 25.09 45.82
N ALA A 110 2.28 26.25 45.27
CA ALA A 110 3.02 27.51 45.45
C ALA A 110 2.22 28.62 46.18
N ASP A 111 0.97 28.38 46.57
CA ASP A 111 0.16 29.31 47.37
C ASP A 111 -0.47 28.54 48.55
N GLU A 112 0.35 28.25 49.58
CA GLU A 112 -0.07 28.16 50.99
C GLU A 112 1.10 28.54 51.90
#